data_AF-A0A3B9VLV6-F1
#
_entry.id   AF-A0A3B9VLV6-F1
#
_cell.length_a   1.000
_cell.length_b   1.000
_cell.length_c   1.000
_cell.angle_alpha   90.00
_cell.angle_beta   90.00
_cell.angle_gamma   90.00
#
_symmetry.space_group_name_H-M   'P 1'
#
loop_
_entity.id
_entity.type
_entity.pdbx_description
1 polymer ?
#
loop_
_entity_poly.entity_id
_entity_poly.type
_entity_poly.pdbx_seq_one_letter_code
_entity_poly.pdbx_strand_id
1 'polypeptide(L)'
;GMGGEWDSTNVIKGSVNVITPIGFDHMEYLGDTLEKIAQTKSGIIKENSFVVLAEQESDVAAVLMRACAKADATPIRSGIEFSLKSRALALGGQMLTISGVYGQYEDLYLPLYGQHQASNAATALAAVEVFAGETKLDEEIVRQAFAKASSPGRCEIVGRNPTIIIDAAHNPHGAESLKKTISEEFDFSALIGVIAPMGDKDVTGILEALEPVLDRVIVTRNSSHRAADVDELKSEAMEIFGSDRVYVSDDLEQGITQAVEMARTSNALNDSSTAVLIAGSVVSAGEARAIIRRKGI
;
A
#
# COMPACT_ATOMS: atom_id res chain seq x y z
N GLY A 1 5.77 -3.75 14.27
CA GLY A 1 7.00 -4.53 14.18
C GLY A 1 6.77 -5.70 13.24
N MET A 2 5.98 -6.70 13.60
CA MET A 2 5.55 -7.84 12.79
C MET A 2 4.52 -8.65 13.59
N GLY A 3 3.50 -9.20 12.93
CA GLY A 3 2.50 -10.05 13.61
C GLY A 3 1.56 -9.25 14.53
N GLY A 4 1.67 -9.45 15.84
CA GLY A 4 0.81 -8.83 16.86
C GLY A 4 1.11 -9.36 18.26
N GLU A 5 0.84 -10.65 18.50
CA GLU A 5 0.98 -11.30 19.82
C GLU A 5 2.36 -11.11 20.46
N TRP A 6 3.43 -11.32 19.70
CA TRP A 6 4.82 -11.20 20.18
C TRP A 6 5.52 -9.94 19.67
N ASP A 7 4.77 -8.99 19.13
CA ASP A 7 5.34 -7.71 18.71
C ASP A 7 5.80 -6.91 19.93
N SER A 8 6.94 -6.22 19.84
CA SER A 8 7.47 -5.38 20.92
C SER A 8 6.51 -4.26 21.35
N THR A 9 5.58 -3.86 20.47
CA THR A 9 4.53 -2.88 20.79
C THR A 9 3.39 -3.47 21.63
N ASN A 10 3.26 -4.79 21.69
CA ASN A 10 2.15 -5.48 22.37
C ASN A 10 2.24 -5.49 23.92
N VAL A 11 3.03 -4.57 24.47
CA VAL A 11 3.12 -4.26 25.90
C VAL A 11 2.10 -3.22 26.35
N ILE A 12 1.45 -2.54 25.39
CA ILE A 12 0.43 -1.52 25.66
C ILE A 12 -0.96 -2.15 25.82
N LYS A 13 -1.78 -1.55 26.68
CA LYS A 13 -3.21 -1.89 26.80
C LYS A 13 -4.04 -0.84 26.06
N GLY A 14 -4.16 -1.00 24.75
CA GLY A 14 -4.95 -0.10 23.91
C GLY A 14 -6.44 -0.23 24.18
N SER A 15 -7.13 0.90 24.39
CA SER A 15 -8.60 0.96 24.46
C SER A 15 -9.26 0.72 23.09
N VAL A 16 -8.52 0.97 22.02
CA VAL A 16 -8.92 0.72 20.63
C VAL A 16 -7.82 -0.05 19.92
N ASN A 17 -8.16 -1.21 19.39
CA ASN A 17 -7.28 -2.08 18.63
C ASN A 17 -7.75 -2.09 17.18
N VAL A 18 -6.85 -1.82 16.23
CA VAL A 18 -7.22 -1.71 14.80
C VAL A 18 -6.57 -2.84 14.03
N ILE A 19 -7.37 -3.62 13.30
CA ILE A 19 -6.91 -4.68 12.41
C ILE A 19 -7.35 -4.34 10.98
N THR A 20 -6.37 -3.93 10.17
CA THR A 20 -6.50 -3.71 8.73
C THR A 20 -6.63 -5.05 7.99
N PRO A 21 -6.89 -5.08 6.67
CA PRO A 21 -7.04 -6.34 5.94
C PRO A 21 -5.84 -7.27 6.16
N ILE A 22 -6.11 -8.54 6.41
CA ILE A 22 -5.11 -9.58 6.61
C ILE A 22 -4.95 -10.34 5.30
N GLY A 23 -3.72 -10.37 4.78
CA GLY A 23 -3.32 -11.19 3.64
C GLY A 23 -2.02 -11.94 3.94
N PHE A 24 -1.55 -12.69 2.96
CA PHE A 24 -0.29 -13.41 3.04
C PHE A 24 0.91 -12.45 3.07
N ASP A 25 1.62 -12.43 4.20
CA ASP A 25 2.90 -11.76 4.37
C ASP A 25 3.64 -12.38 5.56
N HIS A 26 4.97 -12.36 5.52
CA HIS A 26 5.82 -12.91 6.58
C HIS A 26 5.48 -14.36 6.98
N MET A 27 5.18 -15.21 5.99
CA MET A 27 4.70 -16.59 6.23
C MET A 27 5.68 -17.45 7.02
N GLU A 28 6.99 -17.20 6.89
CA GLU A 28 8.04 -17.87 7.70
C GLU A 28 7.87 -17.66 9.21
N TYR A 29 7.28 -16.53 9.62
CA TYR A 29 7.12 -16.15 11.02
C TYR A 29 5.68 -16.27 11.52
N LEU A 30 4.69 -16.00 10.66
CA LEU A 30 3.28 -15.89 11.04
C LEU A 30 2.45 -17.14 10.67
N GLY A 31 3.01 -18.04 9.87
CA GLY A 31 2.36 -19.24 9.37
C GLY A 31 1.98 -19.17 7.90
N ASP A 32 1.59 -20.34 7.39
CA ASP A 32 1.30 -20.66 5.99
C ASP A 32 -0.19 -20.54 5.61
N THR A 33 -1.04 -20.06 6.52
CA THR A 33 -2.49 -19.94 6.33
C THR A 33 -2.97 -18.60 6.88
N LEU A 34 -4.00 -18.02 6.25
CA LEU A 34 -4.57 -16.74 6.69
C LEU A 34 -5.10 -16.82 8.13
N GLU A 35 -5.60 -17.97 8.57
CA GLU A 35 -6.09 -18.20 9.92
C GLU A 35 -4.96 -18.18 10.95
N LYS A 36 -3.78 -18.75 10.65
CA LYS A 36 -2.61 -18.65 11.53
C LYS A 36 -2.13 -17.20 11.64
N ILE A 37 -2.05 -16.51 10.50
CA ILE A 37 -1.68 -15.09 10.47
C ILE A 37 -2.69 -14.26 11.29
N ALA A 38 -3.98 -14.53 11.14
CA ALA A 38 -5.05 -13.87 11.89
C ALA A 38 -4.98 -14.16 13.39
N GLN A 39 -4.65 -15.38 13.80
CA GLN A 39 -4.44 -15.73 15.20
C GLN A 39 -3.33 -14.88 15.81
N THR A 40 -2.15 -14.83 15.17
CA THR A 40 -1.03 -14.01 15.68
C THR A 40 -1.37 -12.52 15.71
N LYS A 41 -2.06 -12.00 14.69
CA LYS A 41 -2.47 -10.58 14.66
C LYS A 41 -3.54 -10.26 15.71
N SER A 42 -4.43 -11.21 16.02
CA SER A 42 -5.46 -11.05 17.05
C SER A 42 -4.91 -10.91 18.46
N GLY A 43 -3.64 -11.25 18.70
CA GLY A 43 -2.97 -11.09 19.99
C GLY A 43 -2.83 -9.64 20.49
N ILE A 44 -3.13 -8.65 19.64
CA ILE A 44 -3.24 -7.24 20.07
C ILE A 44 -4.56 -6.95 20.78
N ILE A 45 -5.61 -7.75 20.58
CA ILE A 45 -6.94 -7.52 21.15
C ILE A 45 -6.86 -7.61 22.68
N LYS A 46 -7.31 -6.56 23.36
CA LYS A 46 -7.26 -6.44 24.83
C LYS A 46 -8.65 -6.59 25.44
N GLU A 47 -8.68 -6.96 26.72
CA GLU A 47 -9.92 -7.09 27.46
C GLU A 47 -10.68 -5.76 27.54
N ASN A 48 -12.02 -5.81 27.40
CA ASN A 48 -12.90 -4.64 27.50
C ASN A 48 -12.48 -3.48 26.58
N SER A 49 -12.01 -3.78 25.37
CA SER A 49 -11.56 -2.80 24.38
C SER A 49 -12.49 -2.75 23.16
N PHE A 50 -12.37 -1.71 22.35
CA PHE A 50 -12.93 -1.70 20.99
C PHE A 50 -11.96 -2.36 20.02
N VAL A 51 -12.50 -3.11 19.06
CA VAL A 51 -11.72 -3.73 17.98
C VAL A 51 -12.28 -3.28 16.65
N VAL A 52 -11.58 -2.34 15.99
CA VAL A 52 -11.96 -1.85 14.67
C VAL A 52 -11.39 -2.77 13.61
N LEU A 53 -12.27 -3.39 12.85
CA LEU A 53 -11.96 -4.38 11.82
C LEU A 53 -12.26 -3.77 10.45
N ALA A 54 -11.22 -3.64 9.62
CA ALA A 54 -11.41 -3.45 8.19
C ALA A 54 -12.09 -4.69 7.57
N GLU A 55 -12.43 -4.63 6.29
CA GLU A 55 -12.96 -5.79 5.57
C GLU A 55 -11.97 -6.97 5.60
N GLN A 56 -12.49 -8.18 5.82
CA GLN A 56 -11.71 -9.41 5.95
C GLN A 56 -12.39 -10.54 5.18
N GLU A 57 -11.62 -11.53 4.76
CA GLU A 57 -12.15 -12.81 4.30
C GLU A 57 -12.90 -13.54 5.43
N SER A 58 -13.85 -14.42 5.09
CA SER A 58 -14.74 -15.07 6.06
C SER A 58 -13.99 -15.85 7.13
N ASP A 59 -12.93 -16.56 6.74
CA ASP A 59 -12.18 -17.43 7.65
C ASP A 59 -11.32 -16.62 8.63
N VAL A 60 -10.75 -15.52 8.13
CA VAL A 60 -10.07 -14.51 8.95
C VAL A 60 -11.05 -13.84 9.91
N ALA A 61 -12.21 -13.39 9.42
CA ALA A 61 -13.23 -12.74 10.24
C ALA A 61 -13.68 -13.66 11.38
N ALA A 62 -13.86 -14.96 11.12
CA ALA A 62 -14.23 -15.93 12.15
C ALA A 62 -13.16 -16.07 13.25
N VAL A 63 -11.88 -16.00 12.91
CA VAL A 63 -10.78 -15.97 13.91
C VAL A 63 -10.85 -14.70 14.75
N LEU A 64 -10.96 -13.53 14.12
CA LEU A 64 -10.97 -12.26 14.82
C LEU A 64 -12.20 -12.09 15.73
N MET A 65 -13.38 -12.56 15.30
CA MET A 65 -14.60 -12.54 16.12
C MET A 65 -14.50 -13.45 17.34
N ARG A 66 -13.87 -14.63 17.21
CA ARG A 66 -13.60 -15.51 18.36
C ARG A 66 -12.64 -14.84 19.35
N ALA A 67 -11.62 -14.14 18.85
CA ALA A 67 -10.69 -13.40 19.69
C ALA A 67 -11.38 -12.23 20.43
N CYS A 68 -12.26 -11.48 19.76
CA CYS A 68 -13.08 -10.45 20.40
C CYS A 68 -13.96 -11.03 21.51
N ALA A 69 -14.67 -12.13 21.24
CA ALA A 69 -15.52 -12.79 22.24
C ALA A 69 -14.73 -13.30 23.46
N LYS A 70 -13.52 -13.85 23.24
CA LYS A 70 -12.66 -14.31 24.33
C LYS A 70 -12.17 -13.18 25.23
N ALA A 71 -11.94 -12.00 24.66
CA ALA A 71 -11.48 -10.82 25.38
C ALA A 71 -12.62 -9.94 25.91
N ASP A 72 -13.89 -10.30 25.70
CA ASP A 72 -15.02 -9.41 25.98
C ASP A 72 -14.82 -8.01 25.35
N ALA A 73 -14.33 -8.01 24.10
CA ALA A 73 -14.04 -6.81 23.34
C ALA A 73 -15.16 -6.52 22.33
N THR A 74 -15.47 -5.25 22.13
CA THR A 74 -16.55 -4.79 21.25
C THR A 74 -16.05 -4.64 19.80
N PRO A 75 -16.50 -5.49 18.86
CA PRO A 75 -16.09 -5.40 17.47
C PRO A 75 -16.83 -4.26 16.75
N ILE A 76 -16.09 -3.52 15.92
CA ILE A 76 -16.57 -2.42 15.07
C ILE A 76 -16.11 -2.73 13.65
N ARG A 77 -17.02 -3.20 12.79
CA ARG A 77 -16.67 -3.86 11.52
C ARG A 77 -17.05 -3.00 10.32
N SER A 78 -16.14 -2.95 9.35
CA SER A 78 -16.41 -2.39 8.03
C SER A 78 -17.58 -3.14 7.38
N GLY A 79 -18.51 -2.39 6.79
CA GLY A 79 -19.75 -2.90 6.19
C GLY A 79 -20.90 -3.11 7.17
N ILE A 80 -20.67 -3.03 8.49
CA ILE A 80 -21.70 -3.24 9.52
C ILE A 80 -21.83 -2.01 10.42
N GLU A 81 -20.83 -1.75 11.26
CA GLU A 81 -20.84 -0.60 12.18
C GLU A 81 -20.36 0.69 11.51
N PHE A 82 -19.49 0.59 10.49
CA PHE A 82 -19.06 1.73 9.66
C PHE A 82 -18.89 1.26 8.21
N SER A 83 -18.91 2.17 7.24
CA SER A 83 -18.71 1.82 5.82
C SER A 83 -18.26 3.00 4.97
N LEU A 84 -17.44 2.73 3.96
CA LEU A 84 -17.24 3.63 2.83
C LEU A 84 -18.50 3.62 1.96
N LYS A 85 -19.20 4.75 1.87
CA LYS A 85 -20.46 4.87 1.10
C LYS A 85 -20.22 5.21 -0.36
N SER A 86 -19.29 6.13 -0.62
CA SER A 86 -18.90 6.48 -1.98
C SER A 86 -17.45 6.92 -2.05
N ARG A 87 -16.88 6.70 -3.23
CA ARG A 87 -15.55 7.16 -3.64
C ARG A 87 -15.67 7.69 -5.05
N ALA A 88 -15.12 8.87 -5.28
CA ALA A 88 -14.93 9.44 -6.61
C ALA A 88 -13.49 9.92 -6.76
N LEU A 89 -12.90 9.73 -7.96
CA LEU A 89 -11.57 10.25 -8.25
C LEU A 89 -11.59 11.78 -8.23
N ALA A 90 -10.49 12.37 -7.76
CA ALA A 90 -10.29 13.80 -7.73
C ALA A 90 -8.85 14.14 -8.11
N LEU A 91 -8.60 15.39 -8.52
CA LEU A 91 -7.24 15.85 -8.78
C LEU A 91 -6.40 15.72 -7.52
N GLY A 92 -5.36 14.88 -7.56
CA GLY A 92 -4.47 14.67 -6.42
C GLY A 92 -4.92 13.62 -5.40
N GLY A 93 -6.02 12.88 -5.65
CA GLY A 93 -6.51 11.85 -4.75
C GLY A 93 -7.98 11.50 -5.00
N GLN A 94 -8.81 11.55 -3.95
CA GLN A 94 -10.19 11.07 -4.02
C GLN A 94 -11.12 11.81 -3.07
N MET A 95 -12.39 11.91 -3.47
CA MET A 95 -13.50 12.40 -2.64
C MET A 95 -14.27 11.22 -2.06
N LEU A 96 -14.48 11.24 -0.75
CA LEU A 96 -15.10 10.15 -0.02
C LEU A 96 -16.36 10.61 0.73
N THR A 97 -17.34 9.72 0.78
CA THR A 97 -18.41 9.76 1.79
C THR A 97 -18.28 8.53 2.67
N ILE A 98 -18.17 8.75 3.97
CA ILE A 98 -17.96 7.68 4.95
C ILE A 98 -19.09 7.74 5.96
N SER A 99 -19.77 6.61 6.15
CA SER A 99 -20.61 6.41 7.32
C SER A 99 -19.71 5.90 8.43
N GLY A 100 -19.37 6.77 9.36
CA GLY A 100 -18.72 6.40 10.62
C GLY A 100 -19.67 5.62 11.53
N VAL A 101 -19.21 5.34 12.73
CA VAL A 101 -19.96 4.63 13.77
C VAL A 101 -21.08 5.50 14.33
N TYR A 102 -20.83 6.82 14.47
CA TYR A 102 -21.76 7.75 15.12
C TYR A 102 -22.30 8.84 14.20
N GLY A 103 -21.91 8.84 12.92
CA GLY A 103 -22.46 9.76 11.94
C GLY A 103 -21.86 9.60 10.55
N GLN A 104 -22.50 10.25 9.58
CA GLN A 104 -22.02 10.33 8.21
C GLN A 104 -21.17 11.58 8.00
N TYR A 105 -20.12 11.44 7.20
CA TYR A 105 -19.19 12.48 6.80
C TYR A 105 -19.13 12.51 5.26
N GLU A 106 -19.42 13.68 4.70
CA GLU A 106 -19.49 13.90 3.25
C GLU A 106 -18.39 14.85 2.80
N ASP A 107 -18.05 14.77 1.52
CA ASP A 107 -17.05 15.60 0.86
C ASP A 107 -15.68 15.58 1.55
N LEU A 108 -15.24 14.39 1.96
CA LEU A 108 -13.91 14.19 2.54
C LEU A 108 -12.88 14.05 1.41
N TYR A 109 -12.07 15.08 1.19
CA TYR A 109 -10.93 15.01 0.28
C TYR A 109 -9.77 14.26 0.93
N LEU A 110 -9.32 13.18 0.29
CA LEU A 110 -8.16 12.40 0.69
C LEU A 110 -7.08 12.48 -0.40
N PRO A 111 -5.92 13.11 -0.15
CA PRO A 111 -4.85 13.28 -1.14
C PRO A 111 -3.97 12.01 -1.27
N LEU A 112 -4.61 10.85 -1.36
CA LEU A 112 -3.97 9.54 -1.53
C LEU A 112 -4.66 8.80 -2.67
N TYR A 113 -3.86 8.14 -3.52
CA TYR A 113 -4.35 7.29 -4.60
C TYR A 113 -4.64 5.88 -4.10
N GLY A 114 -5.54 5.18 -4.79
CA GLY A 114 -5.88 3.79 -4.55
C GLY A 114 -7.17 3.62 -3.75
N GLN A 115 -8.04 2.72 -4.21
CA GLN A 115 -9.27 2.36 -3.49
C GLN A 115 -8.98 1.87 -2.06
N HIS A 116 -7.89 1.14 -1.86
CA HIS A 116 -7.50 0.63 -0.54
C HIS A 116 -7.24 1.77 0.47
N GLN A 117 -6.82 2.95 0.01
CA GLN A 117 -6.66 4.11 0.90
C GLN A 117 -7.99 4.69 1.38
N ALA A 118 -9.06 4.59 0.58
CA ALA A 118 -10.40 4.96 1.05
C ALA A 118 -10.87 4.04 2.19
N SER A 119 -10.66 2.73 2.05
CA SER A 119 -10.97 1.75 3.09
C SER A 119 -10.13 1.96 4.35
N ASN A 120 -8.84 2.28 4.19
CA ASN A 120 -7.96 2.64 5.30
C ASN A 120 -8.46 3.91 6.02
N ALA A 121 -8.89 4.92 5.26
CA ALA A 121 -9.37 6.17 5.83
C ALA A 121 -10.71 6.00 6.58
N ALA A 122 -11.62 5.16 6.07
CA ALA A 122 -12.84 4.78 6.79
C ALA A 122 -12.54 4.02 8.09
N THR A 123 -11.58 3.10 8.05
CA THR A 123 -11.12 2.35 9.24
C THR A 123 -10.49 3.29 10.27
N ALA A 124 -9.68 4.25 9.83
CA ALA A 124 -9.07 5.25 10.69
C ALA A 124 -10.12 6.16 11.34
N LEU A 125 -11.12 6.61 10.58
CA LEU A 125 -12.21 7.43 11.10
C LEU A 125 -13.00 6.70 12.19
N ALA A 126 -13.38 5.45 11.94
CA ALA A 126 -14.08 4.62 12.92
C ALA A 126 -13.25 4.42 14.20
N ALA A 127 -11.94 4.19 14.08
CA ALA A 127 -11.03 4.08 15.22
C ALA A 127 -10.94 5.35 16.06
N VAL A 128 -10.91 6.52 15.42
CA VAL A 128 -10.88 7.80 16.13
C VAL A 128 -12.22 8.09 16.81
N GLU A 129 -13.34 7.80 16.16
CA GLU A 129 -14.68 7.99 16.73
C GLU A 129 -14.89 7.20 18.03
N VAL A 130 -14.54 5.91 18.04
CA VAL A 130 -14.66 5.08 19.26
C VAL A 130 -13.63 5.48 20.32
N PHE A 131 -12.46 5.99 19.91
CA PHE A 131 -11.47 6.51 20.85
C PHE A 131 -11.90 7.82 21.51
N ALA A 132 -12.53 8.74 20.76
CA ALA A 132 -12.79 10.11 21.17
C ALA A 132 -13.99 10.29 22.11
N GLY A 133 -14.71 9.22 22.44
CA GLY A 133 -15.85 9.25 23.36
C GLY A 133 -17.20 8.88 22.74
N GLU A 134 -17.18 8.05 21.70
CA GLU A 134 -18.39 7.40 21.18
C GLU A 134 -19.45 8.39 20.64
N THR A 135 -18.98 9.43 19.96
CA THR A 135 -19.83 10.50 19.40
C THR A 135 -19.36 10.87 18.01
N LYS A 136 -20.26 11.47 17.22
CA LYS A 136 -19.90 12.07 15.94
C LYS A 136 -18.86 13.17 16.19
N LEU A 137 -17.76 13.11 15.44
CA LEU A 137 -16.72 14.13 15.44
C LEU A 137 -17.19 15.38 14.70
N ASP A 138 -16.55 16.50 15.00
CA ASP A 138 -16.75 17.74 14.24
C ASP A 138 -16.34 17.53 12.77
N GLU A 139 -17.29 17.76 11.85
CA GLU A 139 -17.11 17.48 10.42
C GLU A 139 -16.00 18.32 9.79
N GLU A 140 -15.82 19.57 10.24
CA GLU A 140 -14.80 20.45 9.69
C GLU A 140 -13.41 20.02 10.17
N ILE A 141 -13.27 19.59 11.42
CA ILE A 141 -12.03 18.99 11.93
C ILE A 141 -11.68 17.73 11.13
N VAL A 142 -12.64 16.84 10.89
CA VAL A 142 -12.42 15.61 10.10
C VAL A 142 -12.01 15.96 8.67
N ARG A 143 -12.72 16.89 8.01
CA ARG A 143 -12.41 17.35 6.66
C ARG A 143 -11.00 17.91 6.54
N GLN A 144 -10.60 18.76 7.49
CA GLN A 144 -9.25 19.33 7.53
C GLN A 144 -8.17 18.28 7.80
N ALA A 145 -8.46 17.27 8.64
CA ALA A 145 -7.54 16.18 8.93
C ALA A 145 -7.32 15.28 7.70
N PHE A 146 -8.40 14.90 7.01
CA PHE A 146 -8.34 14.10 5.79
C PHE A 146 -7.55 14.82 4.68
N ALA A 147 -7.78 16.11 4.48
CA ALA A 147 -7.07 16.91 3.47
C ALA A 147 -5.56 17.04 3.74
N LYS A 148 -5.10 16.78 4.97
CA LYS A 148 -3.69 16.80 5.38
C LYS A 148 -3.05 15.41 5.46
N ALA A 149 -3.81 14.34 5.21
CA ALA A 149 -3.30 12.98 5.26
C ALA A 149 -2.14 12.81 4.27
N SER A 150 -1.11 12.06 4.67
CA SER A 150 0.00 11.73 3.79
C SER A 150 0.50 10.33 4.11
N SER A 151 0.96 9.61 3.09
CA SER A 151 1.55 8.28 3.24
C SER A 151 2.74 8.15 2.27
N PRO A 152 3.93 8.66 2.66
CA PRO A 152 5.10 8.63 1.80
C PRO A 152 5.44 7.21 1.33
N GLY A 153 5.75 7.05 0.05
CA GLY A 153 5.99 5.74 -0.56
C GLY A 153 4.75 4.86 -0.78
N ARG A 154 3.52 5.42 -0.78
CA ARG A 154 2.29 4.72 -1.17
C ARG A 154 1.65 5.42 -2.36
N CYS A 155 1.93 4.91 -3.56
CA CYS A 155 1.58 5.50 -4.85
C CYS A 155 1.83 7.02 -4.87
N GLU A 156 2.97 7.45 -4.31
CA GLU A 156 3.33 8.86 -4.12
C GLU A 156 3.90 9.42 -5.43
N ILE A 157 3.27 10.46 -5.98
CA ILE A 157 3.84 11.21 -7.11
C ILE A 157 4.93 12.14 -6.57
N VAL A 158 6.17 11.92 -7.00
CA VAL A 158 7.35 12.69 -6.58
C VAL A 158 7.98 13.51 -7.71
N GLY A 159 7.55 13.28 -8.96
CA GLY A 159 7.94 14.07 -10.14
C GLY A 159 6.77 14.17 -11.12
N ARG A 160 6.73 15.23 -11.95
CA ARG A 160 5.64 15.46 -12.94
C ARG A 160 6.09 15.55 -14.40
N ASN A 161 7.39 15.73 -14.67
CA ASN A 161 7.93 15.83 -16.04
C ASN A 161 9.25 15.03 -16.17
N PRO A 162 9.18 13.70 -16.33
CA PRO A 162 7.98 12.85 -16.47
C PRO A 162 7.29 12.61 -15.13
N THR A 163 6.08 12.06 -15.14
CA THR A 163 5.44 11.61 -13.89
C THR A 163 6.27 10.47 -13.28
N ILE A 164 6.66 10.62 -12.02
CA ILE A 164 7.41 9.61 -11.28
C ILE A 164 6.60 9.24 -10.04
N ILE A 165 6.26 7.96 -9.94
CA ILE A 165 5.49 7.38 -8.84
C ILE A 165 6.42 6.46 -8.05
N ILE A 166 6.37 6.55 -6.72
CA ILE A 166 7.03 5.60 -5.83
C ILE A 166 6.01 4.83 -5.01
N ASP A 167 6.21 3.52 -4.88
CA ASP A 167 5.36 2.66 -4.06
C ASP A 167 6.17 1.58 -3.34
N ALA A 168 5.80 1.31 -2.09
CA ALA A 168 6.45 0.34 -1.22
C ALA A 168 5.80 -1.06 -1.24
N ALA A 169 5.05 -1.39 -2.29
CA ALA A 169 4.61 -2.75 -2.61
C ALA A 169 5.83 -3.68 -2.69
N HIS A 170 5.75 -4.79 -1.97
CA HIS A 170 6.86 -5.71 -1.75
C HIS A 170 6.39 -7.16 -1.56
N ASN A 171 5.16 -7.43 -1.95
CA ASN A 171 4.53 -8.73 -2.00
C ASN A 171 3.45 -8.71 -3.11
N PRO A 172 2.94 -9.87 -3.55
CA PRO A 172 1.99 -9.95 -4.66
C PRO A 172 0.70 -9.17 -4.40
N HIS A 173 0.17 -9.21 -3.17
CA HIS A 173 -1.05 -8.48 -2.80
C HIS A 173 -0.89 -6.95 -2.91
N GLY A 174 0.25 -6.41 -2.48
CA GLY A 174 0.58 -4.99 -2.63
C GLY A 174 0.81 -4.60 -4.09
N ALA A 175 1.47 -5.46 -4.87
CA ALA A 175 1.68 -5.25 -6.29
C ALA A 175 0.36 -5.25 -7.08
N GLU A 176 -0.58 -6.14 -6.75
CA GLU A 176 -1.93 -6.17 -7.32
C GLU A 176 -2.73 -4.90 -6.97
N SER A 177 -2.64 -4.46 -5.72
CA SER A 177 -3.26 -3.19 -5.28
C SER A 177 -2.69 -1.98 -6.03
N LEU A 178 -1.38 -1.98 -6.28
CA LEU A 178 -0.69 -0.96 -7.06
C LEU A 178 -1.11 -1.02 -8.54
N LYS A 179 -1.11 -2.20 -9.17
CA LYS A 179 -1.59 -2.42 -10.54
C LYS A 179 -2.99 -1.86 -10.75
N LYS A 180 -3.91 -2.18 -9.83
CA LYS A 180 -5.30 -1.68 -9.87
C LYS A 180 -5.33 -0.15 -9.78
N THR A 181 -4.56 0.43 -8.86
CA THR A 181 -4.47 1.89 -8.69
C THR A 181 -3.95 2.58 -9.95
N ILE A 182 -2.87 2.05 -10.55
CA ILE A 182 -2.31 2.56 -11.80
C ILE A 182 -3.35 2.49 -12.93
N SER A 183 -4.04 1.37 -13.06
CA SER A 183 -4.99 1.13 -14.17
C SER A 183 -6.28 1.96 -14.05
N GLU A 184 -6.74 2.24 -12.83
CA GLU A 184 -8.01 2.93 -12.60
C GLU A 184 -7.88 4.45 -12.47
N GLU A 185 -6.73 4.94 -12.00
CA GLU A 185 -6.57 6.34 -11.59
C GLU A 185 -5.65 7.15 -12.50
N PHE A 186 -4.92 6.50 -13.41
CA PHE A 186 -3.97 7.13 -14.30
C PHE A 186 -4.20 6.74 -15.76
N ASP A 187 -3.94 7.69 -16.66
CA ASP A 187 -4.06 7.51 -18.12
C ASP A 187 -2.69 7.72 -18.78
N PHE A 188 -1.76 6.80 -18.50
CA PHE A 188 -0.42 6.82 -19.08
C PHE A 188 -0.40 6.03 -20.39
N SER A 189 0.21 6.63 -21.42
CA SER A 189 0.45 5.93 -22.70
C SER A 189 1.48 4.81 -22.60
N ALA A 190 2.38 4.88 -21.60
CA ALA A 190 3.34 3.85 -21.28
C ALA A 190 3.86 4.02 -19.84
N LEU A 191 4.27 2.93 -19.20
CA LEU A 191 4.83 2.93 -17.85
C LEU A 191 6.13 2.14 -17.81
N ILE A 192 7.19 2.78 -17.32
CA ILE A 192 8.50 2.17 -17.11
C ILE A 192 8.66 1.84 -15.63
N GLY A 193 8.78 0.55 -15.30
CA GLY A 193 9.02 0.08 -13.95
C GLY A 193 10.50 0.11 -13.59
N VAL A 194 10.86 0.59 -12.41
CA VAL A 194 12.16 0.37 -11.77
C VAL A 194 11.92 -0.50 -10.54
N ILE A 195 12.26 -1.78 -10.64
CA ILE A 195 11.85 -2.80 -9.67
C ILE A 195 13.08 -3.32 -8.93
N ALA A 196 13.08 -3.12 -7.61
CA ALA A 196 14.15 -3.54 -6.71
C ALA A 196 13.57 -4.20 -5.45
N PRO A 197 13.21 -5.50 -5.51
CA PRO A 197 12.63 -6.22 -4.40
C PRO A 197 13.68 -6.70 -3.38
N MET A 198 13.20 -7.18 -2.24
CA MET A 198 14.03 -7.98 -1.32
C MET A 198 14.01 -9.44 -1.80
N GLY A 199 15.14 -10.14 -1.69
CA GLY A 199 15.29 -11.52 -2.15
C GLY A 199 14.54 -12.55 -1.30
N ASP A 200 14.16 -12.20 -0.07
CA ASP A 200 13.35 -13.06 0.81
C ASP A 200 11.83 -12.91 0.56
N LYS A 201 11.43 -12.21 -0.50
CA LYS A 201 10.03 -12.01 -0.88
C LYS A 201 9.68 -12.82 -2.11
N ASP A 202 8.38 -12.98 -2.36
CA ASP A 202 7.86 -13.60 -3.59
C ASP A 202 8.06 -12.62 -4.76
N VAL A 203 9.26 -12.67 -5.34
CA VAL A 203 9.69 -11.81 -6.45
C VAL A 203 8.86 -12.10 -7.70
N THR A 204 8.70 -13.38 -8.03
CA THR A 204 7.90 -13.84 -9.17
C THR A 204 6.48 -13.29 -9.08
N GLY A 205 5.78 -13.46 -7.96
CA GLY A 205 4.42 -12.95 -7.80
C GLY A 205 4.31 -11.42 -7.82
N ILE A 206 5.35 -10.67 -7.42
CA ILE A 206 5.40 -9.21 -7.62
C ILE A 206 5.52 -8.87 -9.11
N LEU A 207 6.42 -9.54 -9.82
CA LEU A 207 6.66 -9.31 -11.24
C LEU A 207 5.43 -9.67 -12.09
N GLU A 208 4.82 -10.84 -11.86
CA GLU A 208 3.60 -11.27 -12.53
C GLU A 208 2.43 -10.30 -12.30
N ALA A 209 2.29 -9.78 -11.07
CA ALA A 209 1.26 -8.80 -10.78
C ALA A 209 1.51 -7.46 -11.51
N LEU A 210 2.75 -7.04 -11.70
CA LEU A 210 3.06 -5.76 -12.37
C LEU A 210 3.18 -5.87 -13.89
N GLU A 211 3.40 -7.07 -14.44
CA GLU A 211 3.55 -7.31 -15.88
C GLU A 211 2.48 -6.64 -16.74
N PRO A 212 1.17 -6.71 -16.42
CA PRO A 212 0.13 -6.20 -17.30
C PRO A 212 0.11 -4.68 -17.46
N VAL A 213 0.78 -3.94 -16.58
CA VAL A 213 0.78 -2.47 -16.56
C VAL A 213 2.14 -1.85 -16.89
N LEU A 214 3.19 -2.64 -17.05
CA LEU A 214 4.54 -2.15 -17.32
C LEU A 214 4.96 -2.49 -18.76
N ASP A 215 5.13 -1.45 -19.58
CA ASP A 215 5.63 -1.57 -20.95
C ASP A 215 7.12 -1.92 -20.99
N ARG A 216 7.87 -1.52 -19.97
CA ARG A 216 9.30 -1.81 -19.79
C ARG A 216 9.62 -1.95 -18.31
N VAL A 217 10.59 -2.78 -18.00
CA VAL A 217 11.08 -2.96 -16.63
C VAL A 217 12.59 -2.83 -16.59
N ILE A 218 13.08 -2.01 -15.65
CA ILE A 218 14.48 -1.93 -15.25
C ILE A 218 14.59 -2.65 -13.91
N VAL A 219 15.20 -3.82 -13.92
CA VAL A 219 15.51 -4.55 -12.68
C VAL A 219 16.82 -4.04 -12.11
N THR A 220 16.85 -3.85 -10.79
CA THR A 220 18.02 -3.32 -10.09
C THR A 220 18.00 -3.69 -8.60
N ARG A 221 18.98 -3.20 -7.84
CA ARG A 221 19.13 -3.44 -6.40
C ARG A 221 19.08 -2.12 -5.61
N ASN A 222 18.44 -2.19 -4.44
CA ASN A 222 18.52 -1.15 -3.42
C ASN A 222 19.74 -1.38 -2.49
N SER A 223 19.96 -0.51 -1.51
CA SER A 223 21.14 -0.59 -0.63
C SER A 223 21.07 -1.70 0.44
N SER A 224 19.95 -2.40 0.58
CA SER A 224 19.79 -3.46 1.56
C SER A 224 20.67 -4.68 1.25
N HIS A 225 21.25 -5.28 2.28
CA HIS A 225 21.91 -6.60 2.18
C HIS A 225 20.93 -7.73 1.84
N ARG A 226 19.62 -7.50 2.01
CA ARG A 226 18.53 -8.42 1.64
C ARG A 226 17.98 -8.17 0.24
N ALA A 227 18.53 -7.22 -0.53
CA ALA A 227 18.08 -7.00 -1.91
C ALA A 227 18.20 -8.30 -2.72
N ALA A 228 17.25 -8.53 -3.62
CA ALA A 228 17.32 -9.66 -4.54
C ALA A 228 18.61 -9.61 -5.37
N ASP A 229 19.15 -10.78 -5.74
CA ASP A 229 20.25 -10.84 -6.68
C ASP A 229 19.78 -10.35 -8.05
N VAL A 230 20.60 -9.51 -8.70
CA VAL A 230 20.19 -8.82 -9.93
C VAL A 230 20.16 -9.78 -11.13
N ASP A 231 21.03 -10.79 -11.16
CA ASP A 231 21.06 -11.76 -12.26
C ASP A 231 19.89 -12.75 -12.16
N GLU A 232 19.52 -13.16 -10.95
CA GLU A 232 18.31 -13.95 -10.69
C GLU A 232 17.05 -13.16 -11.05
N LEU A 233 16.94 -11.92 -10.52
CA LEU A 233 15.81 -11.03 -10.80
C LEU A 233 15.64 -10.73 -12.30
N LYS A 234 16.74 -10.53 -13.01
CA LYS A 234 16.75 -10.36 -14.47
C LYS A 234 16.21 -11.60 -15.17
N SER A 235 16.65 -12.78 -14.76
CA SER A 235 16.23 -14.04 -15.38
C SER A 235 14.72 -14.25 -15.22
N GLU A 236 14.19 -14.07 -14.00
CA GLU A 236 12.75 -14.12 -13.75
C GLU A 236 11.97 -13.06 -14.54
N ALA A 237 12.47 -11.81 -14.56
CA ALA A 237 11.84 -10.75 -15.33
C ALA A 237 11.84 -11.05 -16.84
N MET A 238 12.88 -11.68 -17.39
CA MET A 238 12.90 -12.06 -18.81
C MET A 238 11.89 -13.16 -19.14
N GLU A 239 11.65 -14.09 -18.22
CA GLU A 239 10.62 -15.13 -18.39
C GLU A 239 9.21 -14.53 -18.38
N ILE A 240 8.96 -13.55 -17.50
CA ILE A 240 7.63 -12.93 -17.32
C ILE A 240 7.36 -11.86 -18.38
N PHE A 241 8.30 -10.94 -18.61
CA PHE A 241 8.13 -9.78 -19.48
C PHE A 241 8.58 -10.02 -20.92
N GLY A 242 9.42 -11.03 -21.16
CA GLY A 242 10.15 -11.19 -22.41
C GLY A 242 11.39 -10.29 -22.48
N SER A 243 12.44 -10.79 -23.13
CA SER A 243 13.76 -10.15 -23.16
C SER A 243 13.78 -8.72 -23.70
N ASP A 244 12.86 -8.38 -24.60
CA ASP A 244 12.84 -7.06 -25.26
C ASP A 244 12.35 -5.93 -24.35
N ARG A 245 11.69 -6.25 -23.23
CA ARG A 245 11.17 -5.27 -22.26
C ARG A 245 12.03 -5.11 -21.01
N VAL A 246 13.05 -5.97 -20.83
CA VAL A 246 13.84 -6.04 -19.60
C VAL A 246 15.19 -5.37 -19.76
N TYR A 247 15.48 -4.43 -18.87
CA TYR A 247 16.75 -3.74 -18.72
C TYR A 247 17.32 -4.00 -17.34
N VAL A 248 18.62 -3.84 -17.19
CA VAL A 248 19.34 -4.07 -15.92
C VAL A 248 20.15 -2.83 -15.59
N SER A 249 20.16 -2.50 -14.30
CA SER A 249 21.02 -1.46 -13.73
C SER A 249 21.69 -1.95 -12.45
N ASP A 250 22.96 -1.59 -12.26
CA ASP A 250 23.78 -2.02 -11.12
C ASP A 250 23.29 -1.48 -9.78
N ASP A 251 22.69 -0.28 -9.79
CA ASP A 251 22.11 0.35 -8.61
C ASP A 251 20.83 1.12 -8.93
N LEU A 252 20.05 1.36 -7.88
CA LEU A 252 18.76 2.03 -7.95
C LEU A 252 18.84 3.45 -8.53
N GLU A 253 19.92 4.19 -8.26
CA GLU A 253 20.07 5.56 -8.76
C GLU A 253 20.30 5.59 -10.27
N GLN A 254 21.14 4.69 -10.77
CA GLN A 254 21.34 4.50 -12.20
C GLN A 254 20.03 4.04 -12.88
N GLY A 255 19.29 3.11 -12.27
CA GLY A 255 18.03 2.60 -12.81
C GLY A 255 16.96 3.68 -12.90
N ILE A 256 16.82 4.52 -11.86
CA ILE A 256 15.92 5.68 -11.87
C ILE A 256 16.34 6.67 -12.96
N THR A 257 17.64 6.97 -13.08
CA THR A 257 18.15 7.92 -14.08
C THR A 257 17.82 7.42 -15.49
N GLN A 258 18.09 6.15 -15.77
CA GLN A 258 17.79 5.51 -17.04
C GLN A 258 16.29 5.53 -17.37
N ALA A 259 15.42 5.17 -16.42
CA ALA A 259 13.96 5.21 -16.63
C ALA A 259 13.46 6.61 -16.95
N VAL A 260 13.94 7.62 -16.22
CA VAL A 260 13.57 9.02 -16.43
C VAL A 260 14.03 9.53 -17.80
N GLU A 261 15.25 9.19 -18.23
CA GLU A 261 15.75 9.54 -19.56
C GLU A 261 14.96 8.86 -20.68
N MET A 262 14.60 7.58 -20.52
CA MET A 262 13.73 6.87 -21.45
C MET A 262 12.35 7.54 -21.55
N ALA A 263 11.72 7.85 -20.41
CA ALA A 263 10.41 8.49 -20.38
C ALA A 263 10.44 9.90 -21.00
N ARG A 264 11.46 10.72 -20.70
CA ARG A 264 11.63 12.06 -21.30
C ARG A 264 11.80 11.98 -22.81
N THR A 265 12.60 11.02 -23.28
CA THR A 265 12.84 10.82 -24.71
C THR A 265 11.56 10.39 -25.43
N SER A 266 10.79 9.46 -24.85
CA SER A 266 9.50 9.05 -25.41
C SER A 266 8.52 10.22 -25.50
N ASN A 267 8.37 10.98 -24.41
CA ASN A 267 7.44 12.11 -24.33
C ASN A 267 7.81 13.22 -25.33
N ALA A 268 9.10 13.47 -25.54
CA ALA A 268 9.56 14.47 -26.50
C ALA A 268 9.35 14.05 -27.96
N LEU A 269 9.42 12.76 -28.27
CA LEU A 269 9.33 12.25 -29.65
C LEU A 269 7.89 11.96 -30.09
N ASN A 270 7.05 11.48 -29.18
CA ASN A 270 5.75 10.90 -29.51
C ASN A 270 4.55 11.70 -28.95
N ASP A 271 4.79 12.85 -28.30
CA ASP A 271 3.78 13.58 -27.51
C ASP A 271 3.05 12.64 -26.53
N SER A 272 3.82 11.70 -25.95
CA SER A 272 3.32 10.64 -25.07
C SER A 272 3.29 11.06 -23.60
N SER A 273 2.47 10.37 -22.80
CA SER A 273 2.42 10.49 -21.34
C SER A 273 3.14 9.32 -20.66
N THR A 274 4.40 9.06 -21.04
CA THR A 274 5.22 8.00 -20.42
C THR A 274 5.59 8.39 -18.98
N ALA A 275 5.29 7.51 -18.04
CA ALA A 275 5.59 7.66 -16.62
C ALA A 275 6.62 6.63 -16.13
N VAL A 276 7.15 6.86 -14.92
CA VAL A 276 8.07 5.97 -14.22
C VAL A 276 7.43 5.51 -12.92
N LEU A 277 7.41 4.19 -12.68
CA LEU A 277 6.98 3.59 -11.42
C LEU A 277 8.18 2.93 -10.74
N ILE A 278 8.48 3.30 -9.49
CA ILE A 278 9.56 2.70 -8.70
C ILE A 278 8.94 1.91 -7.55
N ALA A 279 9.20 0.60 -7.51
CA ALA A 279 8.58 -0.31 -6.56
C ALA A 279 9.45 -1.53 -6.20
N GLY A 280 8.88 -2.47 -5.44
CA GLY A 280 9.49 -3.75 -5.09
C GLY A 280 9.88 -3.86 -3.61
N SER A 281 10.16 -2.73 -2.94
CA SER A 281 10.42 -2.75 -1.49
C SER A 281 10.17 -1.41 -0.82
N VAL A 282 9.94 -1.44 0.49
CA VAL A 282 9.89 -0.22 1.34
C VAL A 282 11.21 0.56 1.26
N VAL A 283 12.35 -0.15 1.19
CA VAL A 283 13.68 0.45 1.09
C VAL A 283 13.84 1.17 -0.26
N SER A 284 13.41 0.54 -1.35
CA SER A 284 13.45 1.11 -2.71
C SER A 284 12.61 2.38 -2.80
N ALA A 285 11.39 2.38 -2.24
CA ALA A 285 10.56 3.57 -2.19
C ALA A 285 11.22 4.71 -1.39
N GLY A 286 11.80 4.39 -0.23
CA GLY A 286 12.49 5.37 0.62
C GLY A 286 13.75 5.96 -0.02
N GLU A 287 14.59 5.11 -0.60
CA GLU A 287 15.81 5.52 -1.32
C GLU A 287 15.49 6.34 -2.57
N ALA A 288 14.54 5.88 -3.37
CA ALA A 288 14.08 6.59 -4.56
C ALA A 288 13.64 8.02 -4.23
N ARG A 289 12.85 8.17 -3.16
CA ARG A 289 12.42 9.49 -2.67
C ARG A 289 13.60 10.40 -2.33
N ALA A 290 14.65 9.87 -1.71
CA ALA A 290 15.86 10.62 -1.39
C ALA A 290 16.68 10.98 -2.65
N ILE A 291 16.84 10.03 -3.57
CA ILE A 291 17.57 10.19 -4.84
C ILE A 291 16.91 11.28 -5.70
N ILE A 292 15.59 11.19 -5.90
CA ILE A 292 14.83 12.14 -6.72
C ILE A 292 14.93 13.55 -6.14
N ARG A 293 14.73 13.70 -4.82
CA ARG A 293 14.87 14.99 -4.14
C ARG A 293 16.29 15.57 -4.28
N ARG A 294 17.32 14.73 -4.17
CA ARG A 294 18.73 15.14 -4.29
C ARG A 294 19.08 15.56 -5.72
N LYS A 295 18.59 14.85 -6.73
CA LYS A 295 18.87 15.14 -8.14
C LYS A 295 18.04 16.29 -8.72
N GLY A 296 16.95 16.68 -8.05
CA GLY A 296 16.04 17.70 -8.58
C GLY A 296 15.34 17.25 -9.87
N ILE A 297 15.04 15.95 -9.94
CA ILE A 297 14.29 15.34 -11.05
C ILE A 297 12.79 15.58 -10.83
#